data_AF-A0A844YJ71-F1
#
_entry.id   AF-A0A844YJ71-F1
#
_cell.length_a   1.000
_cell.length_b   1.000
_cell.length_c   1.000
_cell.angle_alpha   90.00
_cell.angle_beta   90.00
_cell.angle_gamma   90.00
#
_symmetry.space_group_name_H-M   'P 1'
#
loop_
_entity.id
_entity.type
_entity.pdbx_description
1 polymer ?
#
loop_
_entity_poly.entity_id
_entity_poly.type
_entity_poly.pdbx_seq_one_letter_code
_entity_poly.pdbx_strand_id
1 'polypeptide(L)'
;MLAVLAALYDQAPKTIHGYDLMQQTGLKSGSLYPILMRMSDQGLVSSQWCEPTAPGRPPRHAYRLTATGLALAREVRADPGSFGLSGARA
;
A
#
# COMPACT_ATOMS: atom_id res chain seq x y z
N MET A 1 5.47 6.34 -1.41
CA MET A 1 5.12 5.07 -2.07
C MET A 1 5.86 3.89 -1.44
N LEU A 2 7.20 3.89 -1.40
CA LEU A 2 8.01 2.78 -0.85
C LEU A 2 7.61 2.34 0.57
N ALA A 3 7.39 3.28 1.50
CA ALA A 3 6.96 2.95 2.86
C ALA A 3 5.60 2.21 2.89
N VAL A 4 4.65 2.60 2.04
CA VAL A 4 3.33 1.95 1.93
C VAL A 4 3.45 0.58 1.29
N LEU A 5 4.27 0.45 0.23
CA LEU A 5 4.57 -0.82 -0.43
C LEU A 5 5.20 -1.82 0.56
N ALA A 6 6.18 -1.38 1.35
CA ALA A 6 6.85 -2.18 2.36
C ALA A 6 5.89 -2.62 3.47
N ALA A 7 5.10 -1.69 4.03
CA ALA A 7 4.13 -2.00 5.07
C ALA A 7 3.06 -3.02 4.61
N LEU A 8 2.56 -2.86 3.38
CA LEU A 8 1.62 -3.82 2.80
C LEU A 8 2.27 -5.19 2.53
N TYR A 9 3.55 -5.21 2.14
CA TYR A 9 4.29 -6.45 1.93
C TYR A 9 4.50 -7.23 3.23
N ASP A 10 4.83 -6.56 4.34
CA ASP A 10 5.01 -7.20 5.64
C ASP A 10 3.72 -7.83 6.19
N GLN A 11 2.56 -7.38 5.73
CA GLN A 11 1.26 -7.93 6.11
C GLN A 11 0.75 -8.98 5.13
N ALA A 12 1.37 -9.15 3.96
CA ALA A 12 0.86 -10.04 2.93
C ALA A 12 0.75 -11.51 3.41
N PRO A 13 -0.33 -12.23 3.05
CA PRO A 13 -1.40 -11.84 2.13
C PRO A 13 -2.60 -11.12 2.79
N LYS A 14 -2.48 -10.67 4.04
CA LYS A 14 -3.58 -10.05 4.79
C LYS A 14 -3.94 -8.68 4.21
N THR A 15 -5.21 -8.33 4.34
CA THR A 15 -5.72 -6.97 4.11
C THR A 15 -5.54 -6.12 5.37
N ILE A 16 -5.12 -4.87 5.20
CA ILE A 16 -4.89 -3.91 6.30
C ILE A 16 -5.73 -2.64 6.10
N HIS A 17 -6.23 -2.05 7.18
CA HIS A 17 -6.99 -0.81 7.09
C HIS A 17 -6.07 0.40 6.90
N GLY A 18 -6.60 1.45 6.27
CA GLY A 18 -5.87 2.71 6.06
C GLY A 18 -5.34 3.32 7.37
N TYR A 19 -6.08 3.20 8.47
CA TYR A 19 -5.64 3.67 9.78
C TYR A 19 -4.39 2.93 10.28
N ASP A 20 -4.36 1.60 10.16
CA ASP A 20 -3.21 0.81 10.60
C ASP A 20 -1.98 1.10 9.70
N LEU A 21 -2.20 1.37 8.41
CA LEU A 21 -1.13 1.83 7.51
C LEU A 21 -0.58 3.20 7.93
N MET A 22 -1.42 4.13 8.38
CA MET A 22 -0.94 5.41 8.93
C MET A 22 -0.04 5.17 10.15
N GLN A 23 -0.46 4.29 11.06
CA GLN A 23 0.31 3.95 12.26
C GLN A 23 1.65 3.27 11.92
N GLN A 24 1.67 2.36 10.95
CA GLN A 24 2.90 1.65 10.56
C GLN A 24 3.88 2.51 9.76
N THR A 25 3.37 3.40 8.91
CA THR A 25 4.20 4.21 8.01
C THR A 25 4.53 5.60 8.55
N GLY A 26 3.84 6.05 9.60
CA GLY A 26 3.92 7.43 10.11
C GLY A 26 3.31 8.48 9.16
N LEU A 27 2.70 8.05 8.05
CA LEU A 27 2.11 8.96 7.07
C LEU A 27 0.77 9.50 7.57
N LYS A 28 0.57 10.81 7.35
CA LYS A 28 -0.74 11.44 7.54
C LYS A 28 -1.71 11.02 6.44
N SER A 29 -3.00 11.10 6.72
CA SER A 29 -4.07 10.77 5.76
C SER A 29 -3.93 11.51 4.42
N GLY A 30 -3.59 12.80 4.46
CA GLY A 30 -3.37 13.63 3.26
C GLY A 30 -2.22 13.17 2.36
N SER A 31 -1.30 12.34 2.86
CA SER A 31 -0.24 11.72 2.05
C SER A 31 -0.55 10.27 1.72
N LEU A 32 -1.10 9.52 2.68
CA LEU A 32 -1.35 8.10 2.53
C LEU A 32 -2.37 7.82 1.42
N TYR A 33 -3.51 8.49 1.42
CA TYR A 33 -4.57 8.17 0.47
C TYR A 33 -4.20 8.52 -0.98
N PRO A 34 -3.57 9.67 -1.31
CA PRO A 34 -3.05 9.90 -2.65
C PRO A 34 -2.04 8.85 -3.11
N ILE A 35 -1.20 8.32 -2.21
CA ILE A 35 -0.28 7.23 -2.55
C ILE A 35 -1.07 5.94 -2.85
N LEU A 36 -2.03 5.57 -2.00
CA LEU A 36 -2.87 4.38 -2.20
C LEU A 36 -3.69 4.47 -3.49
N MET A 37 -4.20 5.66 -3.84
CA MET A 37 -4.90 5.88 -5.11
C MET A 37 -3.95 5.62 -6.29
N ARG A 38 -2.77 6.26 -6.32
CA ARG A 38 -1.78 6.04 -7.38
C ARG A 38 -1.35 4.58 -7.50
N MET A 39 -1.15 3.89 -6.38
CA MET A 39 -0.80 2.47 -6.39
C MET A 39 -1.97 1.60 -6.89
N SER A 40 -3.21 1.99 -6.62
CA SER A 40 -4.40 1.31 -7.13
C SER A 40 -4.56 1.53 -8.65
N ASP A 41 -4.35 2.76 -9.12
CA ASP A 41 -4.37 3.11 -10.54
C ASP A 41 -3.30 2.35 -11.34
N GLN A 42 -2.15 2.06 -10.70
CA GLN A 42 -1.07 1.23 -11.26
C GLN A 42 -1.33 -0.28 -11.12
N GLY A 43 -2.46 -0.69 -10.53
CA GLY A 43 -2.78 -2.09 -10.31
C GLY A 43 -1.90 -2.79 -9.26
N LEU A 44 -1.17 -2.05 -8.43
CA LEU A 44 -0.29 -2.58 -7.38
C LEU A 44 -1.05 -2.90 -6.09
N VAL A 45 -2.15 -2.18 -5.83
CA VAL A 45 -2.97 -2.32 -4.63
C VAL A 45 -4.41 -2.58 -5.03
N SER A 46 -5.04 -3.50 -4.32
CA SER A 46 -6.50 -3.67 -4.35
C SER A 46 -7.09 -3.07 -3.08
N SER A 47 -8.16 -2.30 -3.24
CA SER A 47 -8.97 -1.77 -2.15
C SER A 47 -10.32 -2.47 -2.12
N GLN A 48 -10.79 -2.82 -0.92
CA GLN A 48 -12.09 -3.46 -0.72
C GLN A 48 -12.79 -2.80 0.45
N TRP A 49 -14.11 -2.61 0.35
CA TRP A 49 -14.92 -2.26 1.51
C TRP A 49 -15.03 -3.47 2.42
N CYS A 50 -14.72 -3.30 3.70
CA CYS A 50 -14.98 -4.29 4.73
C CYS A 50 -16.26 -3.94 5.49
N GLU A 51 -17.05 -4.96 5.77
CA GLU A 51 -18.21 -4.83 6.64
C GLU A 51 -17.79 -4.34 8.03
N PRO A 52 -18.64 -3.54 8.70
CA PRO A 52 -18.38 -3.14 10.06
C PRO A 52 -18.22 -4.36 10.96
N THR A 53 -17.14 -4.41 11.73
CA THR A 53 -16.91 -5.47 12.71
C THR A 53 -17.86 -5.39 13.91
N ALA A 54 -18.59 -4.29 14.06
CA ALA A 54 -19.58 -4.08 15.10
C ALA A 54 -20.72 -3.17 14.61
N PRO A 55 -21.96 -3.33 15.14
CA PRO A 55 -23.07 -2.44 14.84
C PRO A 55 -22.72 -0.98 15.16
N GLY A 56 -23.05 -0.08 14.23
CA GLY A 56 -22.84 1.37 14.40
C GLY A 56 -21.46 1.90 14.01
N ARG A 57 -20.53 1.05 13.53
CA ARG A 57 -19.27 1.54 12.93
C ARG A 57 -19.43 1.74 11.42
N PRO A 58 -18.84 2.81 10.84
CA PRO A 58 -18.87 3.00 9.41
C PRO A 58 -18.06 1.90 8.70
N PRO A 59 -18.46 1.50 7.48
CA PRO A 59 -17.64 0.65 6.61
C PRO A 59 -16.24 1.26 6.45
N ARG A 60 -15.22 0.40 6.34
CA ARG A 60 -13.83 0.84 6.18
C ARG A 60 -13.20 0.18 4.98
N HIS A 61 -12.41 0.92 4.22
CA HIS A 61 -11.55 0.32 3.22
C HIS A 61 -10.44 -0.49 3.88
N ALA A 62 -10.17 -1.67 3.32
CA ALA A 62 -8.96 -2.42 3.54
C ALA A 62 -8.18 -2.55 2.22
N TYR A 63 -6.86 -2.61 2.36
CA TYR A 63 -5.91 -2.60 1.26
C TYR A 63 -5.03 -3.85 1.32
N ARG A 64 -4.70 -4.40 0.16
CA ARG A 64 -3.69 -5.46 0.01
C ARG A 64 -2.91 -5.28 -1.27
N LEU A 65 -1.69 -5.82 -1.32
CA LEU A 65 -0.97 -5.93 -2.58
C LEU A 65 -1.69 -6.90 -3.53
N THR A 66 -1.71 -6.54 -4.81
CA THR A 66 -2.02 -7.47 -5.89
C THR A 66 -0.79 -8.36 -6.17
N ALA A 67 -0.92 -9.32 -7.09
CA ALA A 67 0.23 -10.09 -7.55
C ALA A 67 1.35 -9.18 -8.11
N THR A 68 0.98 -8.15 -8.88
CA THR A 68 1.91 -7.14 -9.42
C THR A 68 2.57 -6.33 -8.30
N GLY A 69 1.79 -5.90 -7.31
CA GLY A 69 2.33 -5.20 -6.14
C GLY A 69 3.31 -6.04 -5.33
N LEU A 70 3.03 -7.34 -5.16
CA LEU A 70 3.92 -8.28 -4.49
C LEU A 70 5.23 -8.50 -5.26
N ALA A 71 5.16 -8.59 -6.59
CA ALA A 71 6.35 -8.72 -7.44
C ALA A 71 7.25 -7.48 -7.30
N LEU A 72 6.68 -6.28 -7.43
CA LEU A 72 7.41 -5.04 -7.25
C LEU A 72 8.03 -4.91 -5.86
N ALA A 73 7.28 -5.24 -4.81
CA ALA A 73 7.78 -5.19 -3.44
C ALA A 73 8.99 -6.12 -3.21
N ARG A 74 9.00 -7.30 -3.85
CA ARG A 74 10.14 -8.23 -3.81
C ARG A 74 11.37 -7.67 -4.52
N GLU A 75 11.17 -7.09 -5.71
CA GLU A 75 12.24 -6.46 -6.47
C GLU A 75 12.89 -5.32 -5.68
N VAL A 76 12.08 -4.43 -5.13
CA VAL A 76 12.54 -3.30 -4.28
C VAL A 76 13.27 -3.79 -3.03
N ARG A 77 12.89 -4.92 -2.44
CA ARG A 77 13.60 -5.50 -1.28
C ARG A 77 14.92 -6.15 -1.66
N ALA A 78 14.96 -6.81 -2.81
CA ALA A 78 16.18 -7.45 -3.31
C ALA A 78 17.22 -6.41 -3.76
N ASP A 79 16.76 -5.30 -4.34
CA ASP A 79 17.60 -4.18 -4.75
C ASP A 79 16.91 -2.84 -4.43
N PRO A 80 17.16 -2.27 -3.23
CA PRO A 80 16.61 -0.97 -2.85
C PRO A 80 17.05 0.20 -3.74
N GLY A 81 18.10 0.05 -4.54
CA GLY A 81 18.63 1.08 -5.44
C GLY A 81 17.94 1.14 -6.81
N SER A 82 17.31 0.05 -7.23
CA SER A 82 16.62 -0.09 -8.53
C SER A 82 15.50 0.94 -8.75
N PHE A 83 14.78 1.32 -7.68
CA PHE A 83 13.63 2.21 -7.76
C PHE A 83 14.00 3.71 -7.81
N GLY A 84 15.28 4.05 -7.66
CA GLY A 84 15.78 5.43 -7.63
C GLY A 84 16.49 5.92 -8.90
N LEU A 85 16.81 5.04 -9.85
CA LEU A 85 17.72 5.39 -10.97
C LEU A 85 17.07 5.40 -12.36
N SER A 86 15.77 5.14 -12.50
CA SER A 86 15.12 5.13 -13.82
C SER A 86 14.61 6.50 -14.31
N GLY A 87 15.01 7.60 -13.66
CA GLY A 87 14.62 8.97 -14.03
C GLY A 87 15.75 9.87 -14.53
N ALA A 88 16.99 9.39 -14.59
CA ALA A 88 18.16 10.19 -14.99
C ALA A 88 18.95 9.49 -16.11
N ARG A 89 18.32 9.37 -17.28
CA ARG A 89 19.03 9.18 -18.55
C ARG A 89 18.35 10.03 -19.63
N ALA A 90 18.79 11.28 -19.71
CA ALA A 90 18.81 12.11 -20.91
C ALA A 90 20.06 12.99 -20.82
#